data_AF-A0AAV0XZ49-F1
#
_entry.id   AF-A0AAV0XZ49-F1
#
_cell.length_a   1.000
_cell.length_b   1.000
_cell.length_c   1.000
_cell.angle_alpha   90.00
_cell.angle_beta   90.00
_cell.angle_gamma   90.00
#
_symmetry.space_group_name_H-M   'P 1'
#
loop_
_entity.id
_entity.type
_entity.pdbx_description
1 polymer ?
#
loop_
_entity_poly.entity_id
_entity_poly.type
_entity_poly.pdbx_seq_one_letter_code
_entity_poly.pdbx_strand_id
1 'polypeptide(L)'
;MFANCLSEWNISHSQIIAVVTDNGANIKKAAQTTFTVDKLIPCIAHTINLIAEKSISDTNNLTSLLYKVRGIVKCIKNNTAISNELRKCQTNEGKSEGQLLKPILDVKTRWNSVYYMIKRFLKLSSIISLILLT
;
A
#
# COMPACT_ATOMS: atom_id res chain seq x y z
N MET A 1 2.65 -29.08 2.89
CA MET A 1 3.46 -27.94 3.35
C MET A 1 3.44 -27.82 4.87
N PHE A 2 2.28 -27.57 5.51
CA PHE A 2 2.19 -27.50 6.98
C PHE A 2 2.66 -28.79 7.68
N ALA A 3 2.15 -29.95 7.27
CA ALA A 3 2.53 -31.24 7.88
C ALA A 3 4.04 -31.53 7.80
N ASN A 4 4.68 -31.27 6.65
CA ASN A 4 6.12 -31.46 6.48
C ASN A 4 6.91 -30.55 7.42
N CYS A 5 6.56 -29.26 7.49
CA CYS A 5 7.20 -28.32 8.39
C CYS A 5 7.05 -28.73 9.87
N LEU A 6 5.86 -29.19 10.27
CA LEU A 6 5.67 -29.70 11.63
C LEU A 6 6.50 -30.96 11.91
N SER A 7 6.58 -31.87 10.94
CA SER A 7 7.39 -33.09 11.05
C SER A 7 8.88 -32.79 11.15
N GLU A 8 9.39 -31.85 10.36
CA GLU A 8 10.80 -31.40 10.41
C GLU A 8 11.19 -30.91 11.80
N TRP A 9 10.25 -30.27 12.50
CA TRP A 9 10.46 -29.70 13.84
C TRP A 9 9.95 -30.61 14.97
N ASN A 10 9.51 -31.84 14.67
CA ASN A 10 8.92 -32.79 15.61
C ASN A 10 7.74 -32.20 16.43
N ILE A 11 6.92 -31.36 15.81
CA ILE A 11 5.75 -30.73 16.43
C ILE A 11 4.49 -31.53 16.08
N SER A 12 3.77 -32.00 17.09
CA SER A 12 2.48 -32.66 16.93
C SER A 12 1.38 -31.64 16.57
N HIS A 13 0.41 -32.05 15.75
CA HIS A 13 -0.80 -31.26 15.46
C HIS A 13 -1.59 -30.88 16.73
N SER A 14 -1.49 -31.69 17.79
CA SER A 14 -2.13 -31.43 19.09
C SER A 14 -1.52 -30.22 19.82
N GLN A 15 -0.24 -29.92 19.57
CA GLN A 15 0.46 -28.79 20.18
C GLN A 15 0.12 -27.46 19.52
N ILE A 16 -0.49 -27.49 18.33
CA ILE A 16 -0.92 -26.29 17.62
C ILE A 16 -2.25 -25.81 18.20
N ILE A 17 -2.21 -24.66 18.87
CA ILE A 17 -3.39 -24.03 19.47
C ILE A 17 -4.09 -23.05 18.51
N ALA A 18 -3.34 -22.43 17.60
CA ALA A 18 -3.85 -21.42 16.69
C ALA A 18 -2.99 -21.33 15.43
N VAL A 19 -3.63 -20.95 14.33
CA VAL A 19 -3.01 -20.73 13.02
C VAL A 19 -3.51 -19.40 12.48
N VAL A 20 -2.64 -18.40 12.48
CA VAL A 20 -2.96 -17.08 11.95
C VAL A 20 -2.67 -17.05 10.45
N THR A 21 -3.66 -16.67 9.64
CA THR A 21 -3.51 -16.62 8.17
C THR A 21 -3.95 -15.26 7.63
N ASP A 22 -3.48 -14.88 6.44
CA ASP A 22 -3.87 -13.65 5.75
C ASP A 22 -5.30 -13.70 5.14
N ASN A 23 -6.13 -14.68 5.50
CA ASN A 23 -7.45 -14.92 4.94
C ASN A 23 -7.50 -15.25 3.43
N GLY A 24 -6.36 -15.46 2.77
CA GLY A 24 -6.35 -15.93 1.39
C GLY A 24 -7.09 -17.27 1.26
N ALA A 25 -7.94 -17.41 0.24
CA ALA A 25 -8.80 -18.60 0.09
C ALA A 25 -7.99 -19.92 0.09
N ASN A 26 -6.83 -19.91 -0.58
CA ASN A 26 -5.96 -21.08 -0.67
C ASN A 26 -5.31 -21.45 0.68
N ILE A 27 -4.77 -20.46 1.42
CA ILE A 27 -4.13 -20.72 2.71
C ILE A 27 -5.16 -21.10 3.76
N LYS A 28 -6.35 -20.50 3.72
CA LYS A 28 -7.47 -20.85 4.59
C LYS A 28 -7.87 -22.31 4.37
N LYS A 29 -8.09 -22.73 3.11
CA LYS A 29 -8.42 -24.13 2.80
C LYS A 29 -7.32 -25.09 3.26
N ALA A 30 -6.05 -24.77 2.99
CA ALA A 30 -4.93 -25.61 3.40
C ALA A 30 -4.83 -25.74 4.94
N ALA A 31 -5.01 -24.64 5.67
CA ALA A 31 -4.98 -24.64 7.13
C ALA A 31 -6.19 -25.40 7.71
N GLN A 32 -7.39 -25.23 7.15
CA GLN A 32 -8.59 -25.98 7.57
C GLN A 32 -8.42 -27.48 7.38
N THR A 33 -7.87 -27.91 6.24
CA THR A 33 -7.62 -29.33 5.96
C THR A 33 -6.56 -29.94 6.87
N THR A 34 -5.56 -29.15 7.31
CA THR A 34 -4.44 -29.65 8.11
C THR A 34 -4.74 -29.68 9.61
N PHE A 35 -5.42 -28.65 10.11
CA PHE A 35 -5.68 -28.44 11.53
C PHE A 35 -7.17 -28.67 11.77
N THR A 36 -7.91 -27.62 12.09
CA THR A 36 -9.36 -27.59 12.21
C THR A 36 -9.83 -26.14 12.12
N VAL A 37 -11.10 -25.89 11.80
CA VAL A 37 -11.62 -24.52 11.61
C VAL A 37 -11.53 -23.67 12.88
N ASP A 38 -11.71 -24.27 14.06
CA ASP A 38 -11.65 -23.60 15.37
C ASP A 38 -10.26 -23.06 15.73
N LYS A 39 -9.20 -23.60 15.13
CA LYS A 39 -7.81 -23.14 15.34
C LYS A 39 -7.43 -22.00 14.40
N LEU A 40 -8.23 -21.69 13.38
CA LEU A 40 -7.89 -20.64 12.42
C LEU A 40 -8.27 -19.27 12.93
N ILE A 41 -7.29 -18.37 12.95
CA ILE A 41 -7.49 -16.97 13.32
C ILE A 41 -7.17 -16.09 12.10
N PRO A 42 -8.08 -15.18 11.70
CA PRO A 42 -7.78 -14.21 10.66
C PRO A 42 -6.70 -13.24 11.13
N CYS A 43 -5.75 -12.91 10.26
CA CYS A 43 -4.78 -11.86 10.54
C CYS A 43 -5.49 -10.51 10.67
N ILE A 44 -5.46 -9.93 11.86
CA ILE A 44 -6.08 -8.63 12.17
C ILE A 44 -5.50 -7.53 11.29
N ALA A 45 -4.17 -7.50 11.11
CA ALA A 45 -3.51 -6.50 10.30
C ALA A 45 -3.96 -6.55 8.82
N HIS A 46 -4.09 -7.76 8.27
CA HIS A 46 -4.63 -7.93 6.92
C HIS A 46 -6.11 -7.51 6.84
N THR A 47 -6.89 -7.84 7.87
CA THR A 47 -8.30 -7.44 7.97
C THR A 47 -8.47 -5.91 7.97
N ILE A 48 -7.64 -5.19 8.73
CA ILE A 48 -7.63 -3.71 8.74
C ILE A 48 -7.28 -3.16 7.35
N ASN A 49 -6.29 -3.74 6.66
CA ASN A 49 -5.95 -3.31 5.31
C ASN A 49 -7.12 -3.54 4.32
N LEU A 50 -7.80 -4.69 4.39
CA LEU A 50 -8.99 -4.96 3.58
C LEU A 50 -10.12 -3.98 3.86
N ILE A 51 -10.37 -3.63 5.12
CA ILE A 51 -11.36 -2.62 5.51
C ILE A 51 -11.03 -1.28 4.86
N ALA A 52 -9.76 -0.84 4.92
CA ALA A 52 -9.33 0.41 4.31
C ALA A 52 -9.50 0.39 2.78
N GLU A 53 -9.07 -0.68 2.12
CA GLU A 53 -9.22 -0.84 0.66
C GLU A 53 -10.69 -0.84 0.23
N LYS A 54 -11.54 -1.58 0.95
CA LYS A 54 -12.98 -1.64 0.69
C LYS A 54 -13.66 -0.30 0.93
N SER A 55 -13.30 0.40 2.00
CA SER A 55 -13.82 1.75 2.28
C SER A 55 -13.45 2.73 1.16
N ILE A 56 -12.23 2.64 0.63
CA ILE A 56 -11.79 3.47 -0.50
C ILE A 56 -12.62 3.15 -1.76
N SER A 57 -12.81 1.86 -2.08
CA SER A 57 -13.57 1.45 -3.27
C SER A 57 -15.05 1.84 -3.21
N ASP A 58 -15.63 1.81 -2.01
CA ASP A 58 -17.05 2.06 -1.78
C ASP A 58 -17.38 3.54 -1.56
N THR A 59 -16.36 4.38 -1.42
CA THR A 59 -16.55 5.83 -1.33
C THR A 59 -16.75 6.42 -2.73
N ASN A 60 -17.96 6.91 -2.99
CA ASN A 60 -18.33 7.56 -4.25
C ASN A 60 -17.33 8.66 -4.63
N ASN A 61 -16.97 8.72 -5.92
CA ASN A 61 -16.02 9.67 -6.52
C ASN A 61 -14.56 9.58 -6.03
N LEU A 62 -14.26 8.94 -4.90
CA LEU A 62 -12.90 8.84 -4.38
C LEU A 62 -11.98 8.07 -5.34
N THR A 63 -12.42 6.92 -5.85
CA THR A 63 -11.63 6.13 -6.80
C THR A 63 -11.28 6.93 -8.07
N SER A 64 -12.22 7.74 -8.57
CA SER A 64 -11.98 8.62 -9.73
C SER A 64 -10.97 9.73 -9.41
N LEU A 65 -11.07 10.34 -8.22
CA LEU A 65 -10.09 11.33 -7.74
C LEU A 65 -8.69 10.70 -7.61
N LEU A 66 -8.59 9.51 -7.01
CA LEU A 66 -7.33 8.79 -6.86
C LEU A 66 -6.70 8.45 -8.21
N TYR A 67 -7.52 8.09 -9.20
CA TYR A 67 -7.04 7.86 -10.56
C TYR A 67 -6.41 9.12 -11.18
N LYS A 68 -7.05 10.29 -11.01
CA LYS A 68 -6.50 11.58 -11.48
C LYS A 68 -5.19 11.93 -10.77
N VAL A 69 -5.16 11.83 -9.44
CA VAL A 69 -3.94 12.07 -8.64
C VAL A 69 -2.81 11.15 -9.08
N ARG A 70 -3.09 9.84 -9.23
CA ARG A 70 -2.13 8.85 -9.71
C ARG A 70 -1.61 9.20 -11.12
N GLY A 71 -2.49 9.68 -12.00
CA GLY A 71 -2.12 10.15 -13.34
C GLY A 71 -1.13 11.32 -13.31
N ILE A 72 -1.39 12.33 -12.49
CA ILE A 72 -0.50 13.48 -12.32
C ILE A 72 0.86 13.04 -11.75
N VAL A 73 0.85 12.22 -10.70
CA VAL A 73 2.07 11.70 -10.09
C VAL A 73 2.90 10.90 -11.09
N LYS A 74 2.26 10.05 -11.91
CA LYS A 74 2.94 9.31 -13.00
C LYS A 74 3.54 10.26 -14.04
N CYS A 75 2.79 11.26 -14.49
CA CYS A 75 3.26 12.25 -15.45
C CYS A 75 4.55 12.92 -14.97
N ILE A 76 4.55 13.46 -13.74
CA ILE A 76 5.73 14.12 -13.17
C ILE A 76 6.90 13.15 -13.09
N LYS A 77 6.70 11.93 -12.57
CA LYS A 77 7.78 10.94 -12.41
C LYS A 77 8.40 10.49 -13.72
N ASN A 78 7.62 10.44 -14.80
CA ASN A 78 8.07 9.95 -16.10
C ASN A 78 8.59 11.06 -17.00
N ASN A 79 8.36 12.33 -16.65
CA ASN A 79 8.83 13.48 -17.41
C ASN A 79 9.97 14.18 -16.66
N THR A 80 11.19 14.09 -17.21
CA THR A 80 12.39 14.67 -16.62
C THR A 80 12.33 16.20 -16.54
N ALA A 81 11.76 16.86 -17.55
CA ALA A 81 11.61 18.32 -17.56
C ALA A 81 10.69 18.78 -16.42
N ILE A 82 9.52 18.16 -16.26
CA ILE A 82 8.57 18.50 -15.18
C ILE A 82 9.18 18.18 -13.80
N SER A 83 9.87 17.04 -13.67
CA SER A 83 10.58 16.69 -12.44
C SER A 83 11.68 17.70 -12.08
N ASN A 84 12.41 18.21 -13.07
CA ASN A 84 13.45 19.23 -12.87
C ASN A 84 12.84 20.57 -12.48
N GLU A 85 11.72 20.98 -13.09
CA GLU A 85 10.99 22.19 -12.67
C GLU A 85 10.45 22.06 -11.24
N LEU A 86 9.89 20.91 -10.86
CA LEU A 86 9.46 20.65 -9.48
C LEU A 86 10.60 20.79 -8.48
N ARG A 87 11.79 20.33 -8.85
CA ARG A 87 13.00 20.50 -8.04
C ARG A 87 13.42 21.95 -7.96
N LYS A 88 13.46 22.66 -9.08
CA LYS A 88 13.84 24.08 -9.18
C LYS A 88 12.91 24.98 -8.38
N CYS A 89 11.60 24.81 -8.49
CA CYS A 89 10.63 25.56 -7.68
C CYS A 89 10.88 25.37 -6.17
N GLN A 90 11.14 24.14 -5.73
CA GLN A 90 11.46 23.85 -4.32
C GLN A 90 12.78 24.49 -3.87
N THR A 91 13.80 24.50 -4.73
CA THR A 91 15.07 25.21 -4.44
C THR A 91 14.87 26.72 -4.35
N ASN A 92 14.02 27.30 -5.22
CA ASN A 92 13.68 28.72 -5.17
C ASN A 92 12.89 29.10 -3.90
N GLU A 93 12.15 28.16 -3.31
CA GLU A 93 11.55 28.30 -1.97
C GLU A 93 12.57 28.15 -0.82
N GLY A 94 13.86 28.02 -1.11
CA GLY A 94 14.93 27.93 -0.12
C GLY A 94 15.17 26.53 0.44
N LYS A 95 14.60 25.47 -0.14
CA LYS A 95 14.84 24.09 0.32
C LYS A 95 16.23 23.62 -0.12
N SER A 96 16.97 23.08 0.84
CA SER A 96 18.25 22.41 0.55
C SER A 96 18.03 21.07 -0.16
N GLU A 97 19.09 20.54 -0.78
CA GLU A 97 19.07 19.32 -1.57
C GLU A 97 18.43 18.11 -0.85
N GLY A 98 18.73 17.94 0.44
CA GLY A 98 18.18 16.85 1.26
C GLY A 98 16.70 17.01 1.65
N GLN A 99 16.14 18.20 1.45
CA GLN A 99 14.75 18.53 1.78
C GLN A 99 13.82 18.48 0.56
N LEU A 100 14.37 18.28 -0.64
CA LEU A 100 13.60 18.21 -1.88
C LEU A 100 12.69 16.98 -1.90
N LEU A 101 11.39 17.21 -2.06
CA LEU A 101 10.41 16.15 -2.10
C LEU A 101 10.14 15.72 -3.54
N LYS A 102 10.19 14.41 -3.77
CA LYS A 102 9.73 13.76 -5.01
C LYS A 102 8.29 13.23 -4.84
N PRO A 103 7.48 13.17 -5.91
CA PRO A 103 6.19 12.49 -5.85
C PRO A 103 6.34 11.01 -5.50
N ILE A 104 5.36 10.45 -4.77
CA ILE A 104 5.29 9.03 -4.43
C ILE A 104 4.13 8.42 -5.19
N LEU A 105 4.38 7.33 -5.91
CA LEU A 105 3.34 6.60 -6.63
C LEU A 105 2.87 5.41 -5.78
N ASP A 106 1.57 5.20 -5.67
CA ASP A 106 1.01 4.06 -4.93
C ASP A 106 1.36 2.71 -5.59
N VAL A 107 1.44 1.67 -4.76
CA VAL A 107 1.79 0.30 -5.14
C VAL A 107 0.75 -0.62 -4.53
N LYS A 108 -0.07 -1.25 -5.38
CA LYS A 108 -1.23 -2.06 -4.96
C LYS A 108 -0.90 -3.10 -3.89
N THR A 109 0.25 -3.75 -3.98
CA THR A 109 0.67 -4.82 -3.06
C THR A 109 1.28 -4.30 -1.75
N ARG A 110 1.50 -2.99 -1.59
CA ARG A 110 2.09 -2.39 -0.39
C ARG A 110 1.02 -1.62 0.39
N TRP A 111 0.79 -2.04 1.63
CA TRP A 111 -0.13 -1.38 2.55
C TRP A 111 0.16 0.12 2.68
N ASN A 112 -0.89 0.91 2.85
CA ASN A 112 -0.85 2.37 3.01
C ASN A 112 -0.23 3.15 1.83
N SER A 113 0.09 2.52 0.70
CA SER A 113 0.76 3.21 -0.41
C SER A 113 -0.08 4.34 -1.02
N VAL A 114 -1.41 4.15 -1.08
CA VAL A 114 -2.38 5.18 -1.50
C VAL A 114 -2.34 6.39 -0.56
N TYR A 115 -2.36 6.15 0.76
CA TYR A 115 -2.26 7.21 1.76
C TYR A 115 -0.97 8.03 1.59
N TYR A 116 0.18 7.38 1.42
CA TYR A 116 1.44 8.07 1.24
C TYR A 116 1.52 8.86 -0.08
N MET A 117 0.94 8.34 -1.17
CA MET A 117 0.82 9.08 -2.43
C MET A 117 0.00 10.36 -2.23
N ILE A 118 -1.20 10.27 -1.65
CA ILE A 118 -2.07 11.42 -1.42
C ILE A 118 -1.40 12.43 -0.49
N LYS A 119 -0.86 11.97 0.64
CA LYS A 119 -0.17 12.83 1.61
C LYS A 119 1.01 13.57 0.98
N ARG A 120 1.77 12.91 0.11
CA ARG A 120 2.87 13.56 -0.63
C ARG A 120 2.35 14.52 -1.70
N PHE A 121 1.32 14.14 -2.43
CA PHE A 121 0.69 14.97 -3.44
C PHE A 121 0.16 16.28 -2.84
N LEU A 122 -0.56 16.21 -1.72
CA LEU A 122 -1.06 17.40 -1.02
C LEU A 122 0.06 18.34 -0.58
N LYS A 123 1.18 17.80 -0.06
CA LYS A 123 2.37 18.59 0.31
C LYS A 123 3.03 19.31 -0.88
N LEU A 124 2.87 18.78 -2.09
CA LEU A 124 3.45 19.33 -3.31
C LEU A 124 2.42 20.07 -4.18
N SER A 125 1.15 20.11 -3.76
CA SER A 125 0.03 20.51 -4.61
C SER A 125 0.16 21.93 -5.15
N SER A 126 0.59 22.89 -4.32
CA SER A 126 0.82 24.28 -4.74
C SER A 126 1.82 24.38 -5.90
N ILE A 127 2.96 23.70 -5.76
CA ILE A 127 4.04 23.70 -6.76
C ILE A 127 3.62 22.91 -8.01
N ILE A 128 2.95 21.78 -7.83
CA ILE A 128 2.43 20.96 -8.93
C ILE A 128 1.43 21.78 -9.77
N SER A 129 0.51 22.50 -9.12
CA SER A 129 -0.44 23.37 -9.81
C SER A 129 0.26 24.49 -10.58
N LEU A 130 1.29 25.10 -10.00
CA LEU A 130 2.08 26.12 -10.68
C LEU A 130 2.72 25.59 -11.97
N ILE A 131 3.29 24.38 -11.94
CA ILE A 131 4.03 23.81 -13.07
C ILE A 131 3.12 23.27 -14.18
N LEU A 132 1.94 22.76 -13.83
CA LEU A 132 1.06 22.08 -14.79
C LEU A 132 -0.04 22.98 -15.38
N LEU A 133 -0.25 24.17 -14.83
CA LEU A 133 -1.28 25.12 -15.29
C LEU A 133 -0.69 26.36 -15.98
N THR A 134 0.63 26.49 -16.02
CA THR A 134 1.37 27.44 -16.88
C THR A 134 1.67 26.81 -18.23
#